data_AF-A0AAW7SUM9-F1
#
_entry.id   AF-A0AAW7SUM9-F1
#
_cell.length_a   1.000
_cell.length_b   1.000
_cell.length_c   1.000
_cell.angle_alpha   90.00
_cell.angle_beta   90.00
_cell.angle_gamma   90.00
#
_symmetry.space_group_name_H-M   'P 1'
#
loop_
_entity.id
_entity.type
_entity.pdbx_description
1 polymer ?
#
loop_
_entity_poly.entity_id
_entity_poly.type
_entity_poly.pdbx_seq_one_letter_code
_entity_poly.pdbx_strand_id
1 'polypeptide(L)'
;MREKLLSASVIDALSKRRAMLHLSLHFLSVRSTYRKTPTPNTDSSTSLTDVDTSTRLAACTHFSLRPPQPPPRPPMAGRGEVARRKSLRQTIPKPRRKRTGLFFALRSAGTTFDGETMDDFDHRVLGNKLDLFHQQDESPGGIFWHPRGMVLYRVIEEYIRVRMRQAGFSEVRTPQILSRDLWERSGHWEKFGPNMFSLESDRNPYCLKPMSCPCHVQIFKKGSRSYRDLPIRYCEFGAVHRAEPSGALHGLMRARAFTQDDAHVLCLPDQIEDEVARFCKLLKAIYADFGFGECDVALSTRPPARAGDDAVWDRSEAMLASAARAAGLEFAILAGEGAFYGPKLEFHLVDRQGRKWQCGTIQLDFVLPERLGASYVGEDGAKATPVMLHHAVLGSLERFIGILLEHYEGWLPTWLAPDQIVVANIGDDHRAFADHAASAFEDIGCRVLRDFRAERLPRKIFDATELAAPIVAIAGRKEALAGEVSLRMRGGEQHVMTIDAALAFLKQHARVPSATRAC
;
A
#
# COMPACT_ATOMS: atom_id res chain seq x y z
N MET A 1 10.87 56.22 17.72
CA MET A 1 10.29 55.93 19.06
C MET A 1 8.99 55.13 18.90
N ARG A 2 9.07 53.90 18.39
CA ARG A 2 7.93 52.96 18.22
C ARG A 2 8.41 51.54 17.88
N GLU A 3 9.37 51.02 18.63
CA GLU A 3 9.89 49.64 18.41
C GLU A 3 10.31 48.91 19.70
N LYS A 4 9.97 49.45 20.89
CA LYS A 4 10.37 48.85 22.19
C LYS A 4 9.20 48.39 23.08
N LEU A 5 7.98 48.28 22.55
CA LEU A 5 6.79 47.94 23.35
C LEU A 5 6.16 46.57 23.04
N LEU A 6 6.71 45.80 22.09
CA LEU A 6 6.15 44.48 21.69
C LEU A 6 6.91 43.26 22.25
N SER A 7 8.05 43.45 22.93
CA SER A 7 8.82 42.32 23.49
C SER A 7 8.48 41.96 24.94
N ALA A 8 7.80 42.84 25.68
CA ALA A 8 7.51 42.62 27.10
C ALA A 8 6.25 41.75 27.35
N SER A 9 5.27 41.77 26.45
CA SER A 9 4.01 41.00 26.62
C SER A 9 4.13 39.52 26.25
N VAL A 10 5.09 39.15 25.40
CA VAL A 10 5.31 37.77 24.95
C VAL A 10 6.13 36.96 25.96
N ILE A 11 7.02 37.62 26.71
CA ILE A 11 7.88 36.97 27.70
C ILE A 11 7.09 36.59 28.99
N ASP A 12 6.08 37.38 29.38
CA ASP A 12 5.25 37.07 30.57
C ASP A 12 4.27 35.89 30.33
N ALA A 13 3.82 35.71 29.08
CA ALA A 13 2.91 34.61 28.70
C ALA A 13 3.61 33.23 28.67
N LEU A 14 4.92 33.18 28.40
CA LEU A 14 5.70 31.95 28.35
C LEU A 14 6.15 31.47 29.75
N SER A 15 6.30 32.38 30.71
CA SER A 15 6.62 32.05 32.11
C SER A 15 5.46 31.33 32.81
N LYS A 16 4.21 31.77 32.57
CA LYS A 16 3.01 31.20 33.19
C LYS A 16 2.64 29.80 32.68
N ARG A 17 3.02 29.42 31.45
CA ARG A 17 2.83 28.05 30.93
C ARG A 17 3.83 27.02 31.46
N ARG A 18 5.00 27.45 31.95
CA ARG A 18 6.03 26.55 32.47
C ARG A 18 5.74 26.08 33.91
N ALA A 19 4.95 26.84 34.67
CA ALA A 19 4.52 26.49 36.03
C ALA A 19 3.39 25.45 36.09
N MET A 20 2.56 25.33 35.04
CA MET A 20 1.46 24.33 35.00
C MET A 20 1.93 22.91 34.63
N LEU A 21 3.08 22.74 33.97
CA LEU A 21 3.57 21.41 33.58
C LEU A 21 4.32 20.65 34.69
N HIS A 22 4.63 21.31 35.81
CA HIS A 22 5.38 20.69 36.91
C HIS A 22 4.49 20.05 37.99
N LEU A 23 3.16 20.13 37.88
CA LEU A 23 2.22 19.59 38.88
C LEU A 23 1.58 18.24 38.51
N SER A 24 1.88 17.68 37.33
CA SER A 24 1.22 16.44 36.83
C SER A 24 2.09 15.18 36.85
N LEU A 25 3.23 15.20 37.54
CA LEU A 25 4.19 14.08 37.60
C LEU A 25 4.40 13.51 39.02
N HIS A 26 3.40 13.64 39.89
CA HIS A 26 3.47 13.17 41.27
C HIS A 26 2.20 12.42 41.72
N PHE A 27 1.74 11.44 40.94
CA PHE A 27 0.85 10.40 41.44
C PHE A 27 0.95 9.17 40.52
N LEU A 28 1.82 8.21 40.85
CA LEU A 28 1.67 6.77 40.59
C LEU A 28 2.98 6.07 40.95
N SER A 29 3.18 5.86 42.24
CA SER A 29 4.07 4.83 42.78
C SER A 29 3.41 4.25 44.02
N VAL A 30 3.53 2.92 44.15
CA VAL A 30 3.36 2.08 45.34
C VAL A 30 2.17 1.09 45.35
N ARG A 31 2.58 -0.20 45.48
CA ARG A 31 1.89 -1.46 45.87
C ARG A 31 1.12 -2.21 44.77
N SER A 32 1.25 -3.54 44.60
CA SER A 32 1.58 -4.60 45.56
C SER A 32 2.21 -5.84 44.90
N THR A 33 3.07 -6.49 45.68
CA THR A 33 3.72 -7.80 45.49
C THR A 33 2.81 -9.00 45.84
N TYR A 34 3.26 -10.21 45.42
CA TYR A 34 2.97 -11.59 45.91
C TYR A 34 1.75 -12.38 45.37
N ARG A 35 2.01 -13.40 44.54
CA ARG A 35 1.89 -14.85 44.90
C ARG A 35 2.49 -15.79 43.85
N LYS A 36 3.09 -16.88 44.34
CA LYS A 36 3.79 -17.98 43.63
C LYS A 36 2.86 -19.21 43.46
N THR A 37 3.03 -19.90 42.33
CA THR A 37 3.00 -21.37 42.05
C THR A 37 1.68 -22.19 42.23
N PRO A 38 1.53 -23.40 41.64
CA PRO A 38 2.50 -24.23 40.86
C PRO A 38 1.99 -24.84 39.52
N THR A 39 2.94 -25.42 38.79
CA THR A 39 2.79 -26.41 37.71
C THR A 39 2.25 -27.77 38.19
N PRO A 40 1.87 -28.66 37.26
CA PRO A 40 2.30 -30.05 37.36
C PRO A 40 2.95 -30.57 36.07
N ASN A 41 3.89 -31.48 36.29
CA ASN A 41 4.61 -32.30 35.32
C ASN A 41 4.05 -33.74 35.36
N THR A 42 4.58 -34.60 34.47
CA THR A 42 4.50 -36.07 34.38
C THR A 42 3.28 -36.63 33.65
N ASP A 43 3.37 -37.72 32.90
CA ASP A 43 4.39 -38.38 32.08
C ASP A 43 3.67 -39.61 31.52
N SER A 44 4.14 -40.12 30.36
CA SER A 44 4.05 -41.52 29.92
C SER A 44 2.64 -42.11 29.63
N SER A 45 2.41 -43.02 28.69
CA SER A 45 3.18 -43.72 27.65
C SER A 45 2.20 -44.64 26.91
N THR A 46 2.58 -45.07 25.71
CA THR A 46 2.24 -46.38 25.07
C THR A 46 0.76 -46.66 24.73
N SER A 47 0.36 -47.29 23.63
CA SER A 47 1.00 -47.98 22.48
C SER A 47 -0.14 -48.61 21.65
N LEU A 48 0.21 -49.23 20.51
CA LEU A 48 -0.55 -50.23 19.72
C LEU A 48 -1.37 -49.62 18.56
N THR A 49 -0.90 -49.66 17.31
CA THR A 49 -0.64 -50.77 16.34
C THR A 49 -1.80 -50.95 15.38
N ASP A 50 -1.53 -50.80 14.07
CA ASP A 50 -1.65 -51.82 13.01
C ASP A 50 -1.66 -51.10 11.64
N VAL A 51 -0.67 -51.32 10.78
CA VAL A 51 -0.43 -52.49 9.88
C VAL A 51 -1.40 -52.47 8.69
N ASP A 52 -0.91 -52.12 7.50
CA ASP A 52 -0.64 -53.04 6.37
C ASP A 52 -0.41 -52.23 5.07
N THR A 53 0.81 -52.25 4.50
CA THR A 53 1.23 -53.00 3.30
C THR A 53 0.53 -52.63 1.98
N SER A 54 1.30 -52.19 0.99
CA SER A 54 1.73 -53.10 -0.09
C SER A 54 2.76 -52.43 -1.00
N THR A 55 3.59 -53.27 -1.59
CA THR A 55 4.84 -52.99 -2.30
C THR A 55 4.72 -53.51 -3.74
N ARG A 56 5.61 -53.00 -4.63
CA ARG A 56 5.99 -53.52 -5.96
C ARG A 56 5.06 -53.06 -7.10
N LEU A 57 5.52 -52.71 -8.31
CA LEU A 57 6.63 -53.23 -9.11
C LEU A 57 7.22 -52.16 -10.06
N ALA A 58 8.47 -52.38 -10.45
CA ALA A 58 9.16 -51.75 -11.57
C ALA A 58 8.67 -52.28 -12.93
N ALA A 59 8.74 -51.45 -13.98
CA ALA A 59 8.99 -51.90 -15.36
C ALA A 59 9.51 -50.77 -16.25
N CYS A 60 10.50 -51.12 -17.07
CA CYS A 60 11.26 -50.32 -18.01
C CYS A 60 10.57 -50.15 -19.38
N THR A 61 11.11 -49.19 -20.15
CA THR A 61 11.20 -49.08 -21.62
C THR A 61 9.95 -48.78 -22.46
N HIS A 62 9.95 -47.63 -23.14
CA HIS A 62 10.10 -47.60 -24.61
C HIS A 62 10.53 -46.22 -25.14
N PHE A 63 11.52 -46.28 -26.03
CA PHE A 63 12.15 -45.20 -26.80
C PHE A 63 11.47 -45.18 -28.17
N SER A 64 11.09 -44.02 -28.71
CA SER A 64 10.91 -43.92 -30.17
C SER A 64 11.23 -42.51 -30.67
N LEU A 65 12.26 -42.48 -31.51
CA LEU A 65 12.86 -41.34 -32.20
C LEU A 65 11.95 -40.84 -33.33
N ARG A 66 11.90 -39.52 -33.56
CA ARG A 66 11.48 -38.91 -34.83
C ARG A 66 12.63 -38.06 -35.39
N PRO A 67 12.91 -38.11 -36.72
CA PRO A 67 14.07 -37.48 -37.34
C PRO A 67 13.88 -35.97 -37.64
N PRO A 68 14.97 -35.21 -37.85
CA PRO A 68 14.97 -33.75 -37.99
C PRO A 68 14.74 -33.27 -39.43
N GLN A 69 14.16 -32.07 -39.58
CA GLN A 69 13.97 -31.35 -40.85
C GLN A 69 15.11 -30.32 -41.07
N PRO A 70 15.63 -30.14 -42.30
CA PRO A 70 16.74 -29.24 -42.61
C PRO A 70 16.29 -27.79 -42.92
N PRO A 71 17.20 -26.78 -42.79
CA PRO A 71 16.86 -25.36 -42.96
C PRO A 71 17.06 -24.85 -44.39
N PRO A 72 16.32 -23.81 -44.85
CA PRO A 72 16.65 -23.11 -46.08
C PRO A 72 17.63 -21.95 -45.87
N ARG A 73 18.56 -21.79 -46.83
CA ARG A 73 19.60 -20.73 -46.95
C ARG A 73 19.12 -19.52 -47.79
N PRO A 74 19.80 -18.35 -47.69
CA PRO A 74 19.33 -17.07 -48.24
C PRO A 74 19.91 -16.76 -49.64
N PRO A 75 19.38 -15.75 -50.36
CA PRO A 75 20.12 -15.00 -51.37
C PRO A 75 20.30 -13.52 -50.94
N MET A 76 21.53 -13.03 -50.77
CA MET A 76 22.43 -12.41 -51.76
C MET A 76 22.29 -10.88 -51.86
N ALA A 77 23.42 -10.21 -51.60
CA ALA A 77 23.64 -8.78 -51.72
C ALA A 77 23.77 -8.35 -53.19
N GLY A 78 23.20 -7.18 -53.51
CA GLY A 78 23.34 -6.51 -54.81
C GLY A 78 23.58 -5.02 -54.64
N ARG A 79 24.84 -4.63 -54.94
CA ARG A 79 25.44 -3.38 -55.44
C ARG A 79 24.74 -2.02 -55.21
N GLY A 80 25.59 -1.03 -54.92
CA GLY A 80 25.20 0.32 -54.54
C GLY A 80 24.74 1.22 -55.68
N GLU A 81 24.15 2.33 -55.26
CA GLU A 81 24.01 3.54 -56.07
C GLU A 81 24.06 4.76 -55.14
N VAL A 82 24.92 5.71 -55.50
CA VAL A 82 25.10 7.00 -54.81
C VAL A 82 24.07 7.97 -55.36
N ALA A 83 23.14 8.46 -54.54
CA ALA A 83 22.35 9.65 -54.89
C ALA A 83 21.80 10.42 -53.68
N ARG A 84 22.30 11.66 -53.55
CA ARG A 84 21.64 12.90 -53.08
C ARG A 84 20.90 12.89 -51.74
N ARG A 85 21.50 13.61 -50.77
CA ARG A 85 20.82 14.21 -49.61
C ARG A 85 19.59 15.02 -50.06
N LYS A 86 18.40 14.57 -49.66
CA LYS A 86 17.19 15.38 -49.54
C LYS A 86 16.70 15.31 -48.09
N SER A 87 16.49 16.48 -47.50
CA SER A 87 15.97 16.66 -46.15
C SER A 87 14.58 16.03 -46.00
N LEU A 88 14.48 14.96 -45.22
CA LEU A 88 13.21 14.37 -44.81
C LEU A 88 12.70 15.07 -43.55
N ARG A 89 11.72 15.96 -43.71
CA ARG A 89 10.79 16.30 -42.62
C ARG A 89 10.06 15.02 -42.24
N GLN A 90 10.32 14.49 -41.05
CA GLN A 90 9.54 13.39 -40.49
C GLN A 90 8.14 13.91 -40.15
N THR A 91 7.16 13.45 -40.91
CA THR A 91 5.73 13.55 -40.57
C THR A 91 5.43 12.56 -39.46
N ILE A 92 5.09 13.08 -38.28
CA ILE A 92 4.60 12.28 -37.15
C ILE A 92 3.26 11.62 -37.57
N PRO A 93 3.09 10.29 -37.47
CA PRO A 93 1.82 9.66 -37.76
C PRO A 93 0.79 9.98 -36.68
N LYS A 94 -0.38 10.49 -37.09
CA LYS A 94 -1.53 10.71 -36.20
C LYS A 94 -2.02 9.38 -35.62
N PRO A 95 -2.47 9.33 -34.35
CA PRO A 95 -2.93 8.09 -33.73
C PRO A 95 -4.21 7.59 -34.42
N ARG A 96 -4.22 6.30 -34.79
CA ARG A 96 -5.40 5.61 -35.34
C ARG A 96 -6.36 5.27 -34.20
N ARG A 97 -7.57 5.84 -34.22
CA ARG A 97 -8.71 5.40 -33.40
C ARG A 97 -9.03 3.94 -33.73
N LYS A 98 -8.78 3.01 -32.80
CA LYS A 98 -9.34 1.65 -32.87
C LYS A 98 -10.81 1.74 -32.46
N ARG A 99 -11.73 1.43 -33.38
CA ARG A 99 -13.14 1.15 -33.06
C ARG A 99 -13.24 -0.32 -32.70
N THR A 100 -13.48 -0.62 -31.43
CA THR A 100 -13.89 -1.95 -30.96
C THR A 100 -15.40 -2.08 -31.08
N GLY A 101 -15.87 -3.17 -31.71
CA GLY A 101 -17.28 -3.45 -31.93
C GLY A 101 -18.02 -3.78 -30.65
N LEU A 102 -19.28 -3.34 -30.58
CA LEU A 102 -20.17 -3.45 -29.43
C LEU A 102 -20.93 -4.78 -29.48
N PHE A 103 -20.70 -5.67 -28.51
CA PHE A 103 -21.63 -6.74 -28.16
C PHE A 103 -22.54 -6.23 -27.04
N PHE A 104 -23.85 -6.23 -27.26
CA PHE A 104 -24.86 -5.73 -26.33
C PHE A 104 -25.10 -6.77 -25.21
N ALA A 105 -24.57 -6.50 -24.02
CA ALA A 105 -25.15 -6.95 -22.77
C ALA A 105 -25.67 -5.70 -22.05
N LEU A 106 -26.85 -5.75 -21.41
CA LEU A 106 -27.40 -4.63 -20.65
C LEU A 106 -26.39 -4.18 -19.57
N ARG A 107 -25.60 -3.15 -19.87
CA ARG A 107 -24.85 -2.36 -18.90
C ARG A 107 -25.69 -1.16 -18.50
N SER A 108 -25.60 -0.74 -17.23
CA SER A 108 -26.16 0.52 -16.77
C SER A 108 -25.69 1.67 -17.66
N ALA A 109 -26.55 2.67 -17.86
CA ALA A 109 -26.21 3.86 -18.60
C ALA A 109 -25.10 4.60 -17.85
N GLY A 110 -23.85 4.46 -18.30
CA GLY A 110 -22.69 5.04 -17.63
C GLY A 110 -22.73 6.57 -17.55
N THR A 111 -22.10 7.12 -16.52
CA THR A 111 -21.98 8.56 -16.29
C THR A 111 -20.98 9.20 -17.26
N THR A 112 -21.33 10.37 -17.81
CA THR A 112 -20.38 11.17 -18.61
C THR A 112 -19.43 11.92 -17.67
N PHE A 113 -18.14 11.60 -17.73
CA PHE A 113 -17.08 12.28 -16.99
C PHE A 113 -15.99 12.70 -17.99
N ASP A 114 -15.59 13.98 -17.97
CA ASP A 114 -14.64 14.57 -18.95
C ASP A 114 -14.95 14.28 -20.44
N GLY A 115 -16.24 14.17 -20.78
CA GLY A 115 -16.68 13.93 -22.16
C GLY A 115 -16.61 12.46 -22.62
N GLU A 116 -16.27 11.53 -21.74
CA GLU A 116 -16.31 10.08 -21.99
C GLU A 116 -17.38 9.40 -21.13
N THR A 117 -18.06 8.38 -21.67
CA THR A 117 -18.99 7.54 -20.89
C THR A 117 -18.18 6.55 -20.08
N MET A 118 -18.28 6.65 -18.76
CA MET A 118 -17.53 5.85 -17.80
C MET A 118 -18.48 4.99 -16.95
N ASP A 119 -17.95 3.88 -16.43
CA ASP A 119 -18.68 3.05 -15.47
C ASP A 119 -18.96 3.88 -14.20
N ASP A 120 -20.16 3.78 -13.64
CA ASP A 120 -20.54 4.54 -12.44
C ASP A 120 -19.69 4.18 -11.21
N PHE A 121 -19.04 3.01 -11.24
CA PHE A 121 -18.13 2.53 -10.21
C PHE A 121 -16.66 2.75 -10.54
N ASP A 122 -16.33 3.44 -11.65
CA ASP A 122 -14.97 3.90 -11.91
C ASP A 122 -14.54 4.87 -10.80
N HIS A 123 -13.34 4.65 -10.25
CA HIS A 123 -12.85 5.44 -9.12
C HIS A 123 -12.79 6.95 -9.39
N ARG A 124 -12.74 7.40 -10.64
CA ARG A 124 -12.79 8.83 -11.01
C ARG A 124 -14.19 9.41 -10.85
N VAL A 125 -15.22 8.65 -11.26
CA VAL A 125 -16.63 9.02 -11.05
C VAL A 125 -16.93 9.02 -9.56
N LEU A 126 -16.54 7.96 -8.84
CA LEU A 126 -16.71 7.84 -7.39
C LEU A 126 -15.93 8.92 -6.64
N GLY A 127 -14.69 9.21 -7.05
CA GLY A 127 -13.84 10.23 -6.43
C GLY A 127 -14.49 11.62 -6.47
N ASN A 128 -15.15 11.96 -7.57
CA ASN A 128 -15.93 13.19 -7.70
C ASN A 128 -17.24 13.13 -6.89
N LYS A 129 -18.03 12.05 -7.01
CA LYS A 129 -19.30 11.88 -6.27
C LYS A 129 -19.11 11.99 -4.75
N LEU A 130 -18.04 11.40 -4.24
CA LEU A 130 -17.73 11.32 -2.81
C LEU A 130 -16.82 12.46 -2.32
N ASP A 131 -16.48 13.42 -3.18
CA ASP A 131 -15.61 14.56 -2.86
C ASP A 131 -14.26 14.14 -2.23
N LEU A 132 -13.60 13.17 -2.86
CA LEU A 132 -12.35 12.59 -2.34
C LEU A 132 -11.10 13.23 -2.92
N PHE A 133 -11.08 13.48 -4.23
CA PHE A 133 -9.93 14.03 -4.92
C PHE A 133 -10.32 14.59 -6.29
N HIS A 134 -9.42 15.36 -6.89
CA HIS A 134 -9.46 15.69 -8.31
C HIS A 134 -8.04 15.67 -8.93
N GLN A 135 -7.99 15.79 -10.25
CA GLN A 135 -6.78 16.04 -11.03
C GLN A 135 -6.98 17.31 -11.86
N GLN A 136 -5.90 18.03 -12.15
CA GLN A 136 -5.93 19.25 -12.96
C GLN A 136 -4.61 19.44 -13.73
N ASP A 137 -4.64 20.29 -14.76
CA ASP A 137 -3.57 20.43 -15.75
C ASP A 137 -2.28 21.05 -15.21
N GLU A 138 -2.33 21.75 -14.09
CA GLU A 138 -1.13 22.27 -13.41
C GLU A 138 -0.26 21.16 -12.81
N SER A 139 -0.83 19.97 -12.59
CA SER A 139 -0.09 18.79 -12.14
C SER A 139 -0.61 17.52 -12.84
N PRO A 140 -0.31 17.31 -14.13
CA PRO A 140 -0.81 16.14 -14.85
C PRO A 140 -0.27 14.86 -14.22
N GLY A 141 -1.16 13.97 -13.81
CA GLY A 141 -0.81 12.75 -13.09
C GLY A 141 -0.46 12.96 -11.61
N GLY A 142 -0.65 14.17 -11.08
CA GLY A 142 -0.72 14.44 -9.65
C GLY A 142 -2.16 14.37 -9.16
N ILE A 143 -2.33 14.11 -7.86
CA ILE A 143 -3.65 13.97 -7.22
C ILE A 143 -3.81 15.07 -6.17
N PHE A 144 -4.89 15.83 -6.28
CA PHE A 144 -5.31 16.80 -5.27
C PHE A 144 -6.32 16.14 -4.35
N TRP A 145 -5.86 15.71 -3.17
CA TRP A 145 -6.72 15.06 -2.18
C TRP A 145 -7.53 16.09 -1.39
N HIS A 146 -8.84 15.87 -1.32
CA HIS A 146 -9.78 16.70 -0.56
C HIS A 146 -9.83 16.25 0.91
N PRO A 147 -10.48 17.00 1.83
CA PRO A 147 -10.54 16.61 3.23
C PRO A 147 -11.02 15.17 3.47
N ARG A 148 -12.09 14.74 2.79
CA ARG A 148 -12.62 13.36 2.92
C ARG A 148 -11.66 12.31 2.36
N GLY A 149 -11.06 12.57 1.20
CA GLY A 149 -10.04 11.68 0.63
C GLY A 149 -8.79 11.57 1.48
N MET A 150 -8.35 12.68 2.08
CA MET A 150 -7.23 12.69 3.02
C MET A 150 -7.51 11.90 4.29
N VAL A 151 -8.75 11.90 4.79
CA VAL A 151 -9.14 11.02 5.90
C VAL A 151 -8.94 9.55 5.51
N LEU A 152 -9.47 9.12 4.37
CA LEU A 152 -9.30 7.74 3.89
C LEU A 152 -7.82 7.38 3.73
N TYR A 153 -7.05 8.28 3.11
CA TYR A 153 -5.61 8.13 2.92
C TYR A 153 -4.89 7.90 4.25
N ARG A 154 -5.16 8.76 5.25
CA ARG A 154 -4.52 8.67 6.57
C ARG A 154 -4.91 7.42 7.35
N VAL A 155 -6.16 6.97 7.23
CA VAL A 155 -6.61 5.72 7.87
C VAL A 155 -5.82 4.53 7.33
N ILE A 156 -5.65 4.44 6.01
CA ILE A 156 -4.87 3.37 5.36
C ILE A 156 -3.39 3.47 5.75
N GLU A 157 -2.82 4.67 5.66
CA GLU A 157 -1.42 4.93 6.01
C GLU A 157 -1.13 4.53 7.47
N GLU A 158 -1.96 4.96 8.43
CA GLU A 158 -1.75 4.63 9.84
C GLU A 158 -1.97 3.15 10.13
N TYR A 159 -2.95 2.52 9.47
CA TYR A 159 -3.13 1.08 9.57
C TYR A 159 -1.85 0.34 9.15
N ILE A 160 -1.31 0.64 7.97
CA ILE A 160 -0.07 0.01 7.50
C ILE A 160 1.11 0.33 8.43
N ARG A 161 1.25 1.56 8.90
CA ARG A 161 2.29 1.95 9.85
C ARG A 161 2.29 1.06 11.10
N VAL A 162 1.11 0.84 11.69
CA VAL A 162 0.95 -0.04 12.86
C VAL A 162 1.33 -1.49 12.52
N ARG A 163 0.86 -2.02 11.39
CA ARG A 163 1.17 -3.40 10.96
C ARG A 163 2.66 -3.62 10.70
N MET A 164 3.31 -2.67 10.05
CA MET A 164 4.76 -2.69 9.78
C MET A 164 5.57 -2.63 11.08
N ARG A 165 5.19 -1.74 12.02
CA ARG A 165 5.82 -1.68 13.35
C ARG A 165 5.68 -2.99 14.11
N GLN A 166 4.49 -3.60 14.11
CA GLN A 166 4.25 -4.92 14.71
C GLN A 166 5.08 -6.02 14.05
N ALA A 167 5.36 -5.91 12.75
CA ALA A 167 6.22 -6.82 12.01
C ALA A 167 7.73 -6.55 12.21
N GLY A 168 8.11 -5.58 13.05
CA GLY A 168 9.50 -5.26 13.40
C GLY A 168 10.20 -4.31 12.43
N PHE A 169 9.45 -3.55 11.63
CA PHE A 169 10.02 -2.51 10.76
C PHE A 169 10.24 -1.21 11.53
N SER A 170 11.33 -0.54 11.20
CA SER A 170 11.61 0.83 11.63
C SER A 170 11.23 1.79 10.52
N GLU A 171 10.28 2.68 10.80
CA GLU A 171 9.88 3.71 9.84
C GLU A 171 10.98 4.77 9.70
N VAL A 172 11.36 5.06 8.46
CA VAL A 172 12.36 6.06 8.09
C VAL A 172 11.77 7.04 7.09
N ARG A 173 12.43 8.19 6.90
CA ARG A 173 12.07 9.16 5.87
C ARG A 173 13.32 9.60 5.12
N THR A 174 13.28 9.55 3.80
CA THR A 174 14.41 9.91 2.94
C THR A 174 14.11 11.14 2.09
N PRO A 175 15.13 11.91 1.67
CA PRO A 175 14.93 13.07 0.79
C PRO A 175 14.24 12.67 -0.52
N GLN A 176 13.53 13.62 -1.15
CA GLN A 176 12.90 13.41 -2.45
C GLN A 176 13.76 13.86 -3.63
N ILE A 177 14.64 14.85 -3.41
CA ILE A 177 15.57 15.37 -4.40
C ILE A 177 16.96 14.82 -4.05
N LEU A 178 17.56 14.06 -4.96
CA LEU A 178 18.88 13.47 -4.75
C LEU A 178 19.77 13.70 -5.96
N SER A 179 21.09 13.74 -5.72
CA SER A 179 22.08 13.86 -6.79
C SER A 179 21.94 12.71 -7.78
N ARG A 180 22.09 13.03 -9.07
CA ARG A 180 22.11 12.03 -10.15
C ARG A 180 23.15 10.92 -9.94
N ASP A 181 24.28 11.24 -9.32
CA ASP A 181 25.36 10.29 -8.99
C ASP A 181 24.83 9.04 -8.26
N LEU A 182 23.87 9.21 -7.34
CA LEU A 182 23.30 8.08 -6.61
C LEU A 182 22.55 7.12 -7.56
N TRP A 183 21.84 7.65 -8.55
CA TRP A 183 21.07 6.87 -9.51
C TRP A 183 21.98 6.15 -10.50
N GLU A 184 23.10 6.76 -10.89
CA GLU A 184 24.14 6.14 -11.73
C GLU A 184 24.85 5.01 -10.98
N ARG A 185 25.32 5.28 -9.76
CA ARG A 185 25.98 4.26 -8.93
C ARG A 185 25.06 3.09 -8.62
N SER A 186 23.79 3.34 -8.34
CA SER A 186 22.80 2.28 -8.12
C SER A 186 22.37 1.52 -9.39
N GLY A 187 22.71 1.99 -10.59
CA GLY A 187 22.31 1.36 -11.86
C GLY A 187 20.90 1.76 -12.35
N HIS A 188 20.21 2.62 -11.60
CA HIS A 188 18.86 3.08 -11.93
C HIS A 188 18.87 4.10 -13.05
N TRP A 189 19.93 4.89 -13.19
CA TRP A 189 20.00 5.89 -14.24
C TRP A 189 19.99 5.25 -15.63
N GLU A 190 20.74 4.18 -15.83
CA GLU A 190 20.85 3.48 -17.12
C GLU A 190 19.55 2.78 -17.53
N LYS A 191 18.76 2.31 -16.56
CA LYS A 191 17.53 1.53 -16.82
C LYS A 191 16.26 2.36 -16.71
N PHE A 192 16.23 3.35 -15.82
CA PHE A 192 15.04 4.11 -15.44
C PHE A 192 15.18 5.62 -15.69
N GLY A 193 16.37 6.12 -16.00
CA GLY A 193 16.65 7.56 -16.21
C GLY A 193 15.68 8.28 -17.16
N PRO A 194 15.29 7.70 -18.32
CA PRO A 194 14.29 8.32 -19.20
C PRO A 194 12.93 8.56 -18.54
N ASN A 195 12.61 7.79 -17.50
CA ASN A 195 11.36 7.88 -16.72
C ASN A 195 11.56 8.63 -15.38
N MET A 196 12.65 9.39 -15.22
CA MET A 196 12.92 10.19 -14.02
C MET A 196 12.76 11.68 -14.33
N PHE A 197 12.16 12.42 -13.38
CA PHE A 197 12.20 13.87 -13.43
C PHE A 197 13.59 14.37 -13.02
N SER A 198 14.25 15.08 -13.92
CA SER A 198 15.55 15.71 -13.68
C SER A 198 15.38 17.20 -13.42
N LEU A 199 16.19 17.74 -12.53
CA LEU A 199 16.24 19.15 -12.16
C LEU A 199 17.59 19.72 -12.60
N GLU A 200 17.56 20.80 -13.38
CA GLU A 200 18.76 21.56 -13.71
C GLU A 200 19.14 22.43 -12.50
N SER A 201 20.41 22.37 -12.09
CA SER A 201 20.97 23.19 -11.01
C SER A 201 22.41 23.55 -11.35
N ASP A 202 22.81 24.79 -11.01
CA ASP A 202 24.04 25.47 -11.45
C ASP A 202 25.37 24.72 -11.22
N ARG A 203 25.38 23.58 -10.51
CA ARG A 203 26.62 22.85 -10.19
C ARG A 203 26.53 21.34 -10.31
N ASN A 204 25.37 20.72 -10.09
CA ASN A 204 25.20 19.26 -10.13
C ASN A 204 23.78 18.89 -10.59
N PRO A 205 23.61 17.86 -11.43
CA PRO A 205 22.28 17.35 -11.78
C PRO A 205 21.63 16.64 -10.59
N TYR A 206 20.35 16.94 -10.36
CA TYR A 206 19.51 16.27 -9.36
C TYR A 206 18.32 15.60 -10.03
N CYS A 207 17.74 14.61 -9.36
CA CYS A 207 16.50 13.97 -9.79
C CYS A 207 15.53 13.87 -8.63
N LEU A 208 14.23 13.91 -8.92
CA LEU A 208 13.23 13.41 -7.99
C LEU A 208 13.35 11.89 -7.91
N LYS A 209 13.27 11.33 -6.70
CA LYS A 209 13.40 9.88 -6.51
C LYS A 209 12.25 9.12 -7.19
N PRO A 210 12.52 8.09 -8.00
CA PRO A 210 11.50 7.21 -8.56
C PRO A 210 11.16 6.01 -7.66
N MET A 211 11.96 5.80 -6.61
CA MET A 211 11.84 4.74 -5.59
C MET A 211 12.74 5.06 -4.38
N SER A 212 12.53 4.39 -3.24
CA SER A 212 13.27 4.69 -2.01
C SER A 212 14.48 3.78 -1.77
N CYS A 213 14.63 2.68 -2.51
CA CYS A 213 15.65 1.64 -2.28
C CYS A 213 17.08 2.19 -2.14
N PRO A 214 17.60 3.00 -3.08
CA PRO A 214 18.97 3.54 -2.95
C PRO A 214 19.17 4.42 -1.71
N CYS A 215 18.11 5.06 -1.23
CA CYS A 215 18.15 5.92 -0.05
C CYS A 215 18.21 5.10 1.24
N HIS A 216 17.48 3.97 1.32
CA HIS A 216 17.51 3.07 2.48
C HIS A 216 18.88 2.42 2.64
N VAL A 217 19.56 2.12 1.52
CA VAL A 217 20.96 1.68 1.55
C VAL A 217 21.89 2.76 2.13
N GLN A 218 21.65 4.06 1.84
CA GLN A 218 22.46 5.12 2.47
C GLN A 218 22.27 5.17 3.99
N ILE A 219 21.06 4.93 4.50
CA ILE A 219 20.80 4.83 5.95
C ILE A 219 21.56 3.63 6.54
N PHE A 220 21.48 2.46 5.90
CA PHE A 220 22.18 1.27 6.36
C PHE A 220 23.69 1.52 6.52
N LYS A 221 24.31 2.15 5.52
CA LYS A 221 25.75 2.42 5.43
C LYS A 221 26.30 3.41 6.46
N LYS A 222 25.45 4.20 7.13
CA LYS A 222 25.92 5.27 8.01
C LYS A 222 26.63 4.75 9.27
N GLY A 223 26.37 3.50 9.66
CA GLY A 223 27.00 2.85 10.82
C GLY A 223 27.75 1.57 10.44
N SER A 224 28.62 1.10 11.34
CA SER A 224 29.16 -0.26 11.27
C SER A 224 28.06 -1.25 11.68
N ARG A 225 27.94 -2.35 10.96
CA ARG A 225 26.93 -3.39 11.18
C ARG A 225 27.62 -4.71 11.46
N SER A 226 27.19 -5.43 12.48
CA SER A 226 27.55 -6.83 12.71
C SER A 226 26.53 -7.73 12.04
N TYR A 227 26.92 -8.96 11.69
CA TYR A 227 25.98 -10.02 11.29
C TYR A 227 24.85 -10.22 12.33
N ARG A 228 25.11 -9.93 13.62
CA ARG A 228 24.15 -10.00 14.72
C ARG A 228 23.07 -8.92 14.70
N ASP A 229 23.31 -7.82 13.99
CA ASP A 229 22.31 -6.77 13.81
C ASP A 229 21.29 -7.13 12.73
N LEU A 230 21.61 -8.11 11.87
CA LEU A 230 20.76 -8.53 10.75
C LEU A 230 19.75 -9.59 11.23
N PRO A 231 18.49 -9.52 10.76
CA PRO A 231 17.97 -8.64 9.70
C PRO A 231 17.57 -7.23 10.17
N ILE A 232 17.96 -6.21 9.40
CA ILE A 232 17.53 -4.81 9.58
C ILE A 232 16.38 -4.52 8.62
N ARG A 233 15.29 -3.95 9.14
CA ARG A 233 14.04 -3.72 8.40
C ARG A 233 13.67 -2.25 8.41
N TYR A 234 13.69 -1.60 7.25
CA TYR A 234 13.23 -0.23 7.06
C TYR A 234 11.91 -0.19 6.30
N CYS A 235 11.01 0.70 6.70
CA CYS A 235 9.82 1.04 5.92
C CYS A 235 9.69 2.54 5.76
N GLU A 236 9.08 3.01 4.67
CA GLU A 236 8.85 4.42 4.40
C GLU A 236 7.58 4.56 3.58
N PHE A 237 6.70 5.49 3.96
CA PHE A 237 5.69 6.02 3.04
C PHE A 237 6.38 6.97 2.05
N GLY A 238 7.03 6.35 1.07
CA GLY A 238 7.97 7.00 0.17
C GLY A 238 7.24 7.74 -0.94
N ALA A 239 7.18 9.07 -0.84
CA ALA A 239 6.70 9.92 -1.93
C ALA A 239 7.72 9.91 -3.07
N VAL A 240 7.32 9.33 -4.21
CA VAL A 240 8.17 9.08 -5.38
C VAL A 240 7.53 9.67 -6.63
N HIS A 241 8.36 9.92 -7.64
CA HIS A 241 7.94 10.52 -8.89
C HIS A 241 8.49 9.75 -10.09
N ARG A 242 7.62 9.44 -11.06
CA ARG A 242 7.98 8.77 -12.32
C ARG A 242 7.47 9.61 -13.47
N ALA A 243 8.31 9.89 -14.45
CA ALA A 243 7.99 10.68 -15.63
C ALA A 243 7.18 9.85 -16.65
N GLU A 244 6.02 9.35 -16.22
CA GLU A 244 5.12 8.56 -17.05
C GLU A 244 4.65 9.36 -18.28
N PRO A 245 4.57 8.74 -19.47
CA PRO A 245 3.98 9.38 -20.64
C PRO A 245 2.55 9.85 -20.35
N SER A 246 2.16 11.04 -20.81
CA SER A 246 0.84 11.62 -20.53
C SER A 246 -0.31 10.71 -20.97
N GLY A 247 -0.19 10.06 -22.13
CA GLY A 247 -1.20 9.13 -22.65
C GLY A 247 -1.33 7.82 -21.87
N ALA A 248 -0.47 7.58 -20.88
CA ALA A 248 -0.54 6.40 -20.01
C ALA A 248 -1.13 6.70 -18.62
N LEU A 249 -1.36 7.98 -18.29
CA LEU A 249 -1.95 8.39 -17.03
C LEU A 249 -3.40 7.93 -16.95
N HIS A 250 -3.82 7.46 -15.78
CA HIS A 250 -5.18 6.96 -15.57
C HIS A 250 -5.58 7.12 -14.11
N GLY A 251 -6.25 8.25 -13.79
CA GLY A 251 -6.80 8.50 -12.47
C GLY A 251 -5.80 8.24 -11.34
N LEU A 252 -6.22 7.45 -10.36
CA LEU A 252 -5.39 6.93 -9.28
C LEU A 252 -4.56 5.69 -9.67
N MET A 253 -4.95 4.99 -10.73
CA MET A 253 -4.32 3.72 -11.13
C MET A 253 -2.93 3.91 -11.74
N ARG A 254 -2.68 5.04 -12.40
CA ARG A 254 -1.36 5.38 -12.97
C ARG A 254 -1.10 6.88 -12.88
N ALA A 255 -0.26 7.25 -11.92
CA ALA A 255 0.08 8.62 -11.56
C ALA A 255 1.59 8.88 -11.74
N ARG A 256 1.96 10.16 -11.85
CA ARG A 256 3.36 10.63 -11.89
C ARG A 256 3.94 10.88 -10.51
N ALA A 257 3.11 11.25 -9.55
CA ALA A 257 3.47 11.46 -8.16
C ALA A 257 2.59 10.55 -7.30
N PHE A 258 3.22 9.72 -6.48
CA PHE A 258 2.50 8.76 -5.64
C PHE A 258 3.36 8.35 -4.46
N THR A 259 2.73 7.76 -3.45
CA THR A 259 3.39 7.31 -2.23
C THR A 259 3.27 5.81 -2.12
N GLN A 260 4.40 5.14 -1.93
CA GLN A 260 4.42 3.70 -1.73
C GLN A 260 4.61 3.34 -0.27
N ASP A 261 4.02 2.23 0.18
CA ASP A 261 4.34 1.57 1.45
C ASP A 261 5.65 0.77 1.33
N ASP A 262 6.69 1.46 0.87
CA ASP A 262 7.96 0.89 0.44
C ASP A 262 8.76 0.39 1.65
N ALA A 263 9.32 -0.81 1.56
CA ALA A 263 10.07 -1.43 2.63
C ALA A 263 11.23 -2.27 2.12
N HIS A 264 12.29 -2.29 2.92
CA HIS A 264 13.55 -2.93 2.59
C HIS A 264 14.11 -3.67 3.79
N VAL A 265 14.38 -4.97 3.60
CA VAL A 265 15.03 -5.80 4.59
C VAL A 265 16.44 -6.10 4.12
N LEU A 266 17.44 -5.70 4.90
CA LEU A 266 18.83 -6.12 4.70
C LEU A 266 19.11 -7.29 5.65
N CYS A 267 19.46 -8.44 5.08
CA CYS A 267 19.58 -9.71 5.82
C CYS A 267 20.76 -10.55 5.33
N LEU A 268 21.06 -11.60 6.08
CA LEU A 268 21.99 -12.65 5.67
C LEU A 268 21.32 -13.57 4.63
N PRO A 269 22.09 -14.23 3.73
CA PRO A 269 21.51 -15.12 2.72
C PRO A 269 20.66 -16.27 3.29
N ASP A 270 21.03 -16.80 4.46
CA ASP A 270 20.29 -17.86 5.16
C ASP A 270 18.98 -17.39 5.80
N GLN A 271 18.80 -16.08 5.99
CA GLN A 271 17.59 -15.46 6.55
C GLN A 271 16.50 -15.20 5.50
N ILE A 272 16.78 -15.42 4.21
CA ILE A 272 15.85 -15.06 3.11
C ILE A 272 14.53 -15.81 3.21
N GLU A 273 14.56 -17.12 3.47
CA GLU A 273 13.35 -17.94 3.53
C GLU A 273 12.41 -17.48 4.66
N ASP A 274 12.96 -17.21 5.85
CA ASP A 274 12.22 -16.70 7.00
C ASP A 274 11.60 -15.32 6.72
N GLU A 275 12.35 -14.41 6.10
CA GLU A 275 11.84 -13.06 5.79
C GLU A 275 10.74 -13.09 4.72
N VAL A 276 10.85 -13.96 3.71
CA VAL A 276 9.79 -14.18 2.72
C VAL A 276 8.54 -14.76 3.39
N ALA A 277 8.68 -15.76 4.26
CA ALA A 277 7.55 -16.34 4.99
C ALA A 277 6.84 -15.31 5.88
N ARG A 278 7.62 -14.46 6.59
CA ARG A 278 7.09 -13.35 7.40
C ARG A 278 6.30 -12.35 6.56
N PHE A 279 6.84 -11.96 5.40
CA PHE A 279 6.15 -11.07 4.46
C PHE A 279 4.83 -11.68 3.99
N CYS A 280 4.81 -12.97 3.63
CA CYS A 280 3.61 -13.66 3.17
C CYS A 280 2.52 -13.70 4.26
N LYS A 281 2.88 -14.00 5.52
CA LYS A 281 1.93 -13.95 6.66
C LYS A 281 1.37 -12.54 6.85
N LEU A 282 2.23 -11.52 6.80
CA LEU A 282 1.84 -10.11 6.95
C LEU A 282 0.88 -9.66 5.85
N LEU A 283 1.23 -9.93 4.59
CA LEU A 283 0.46 -9.54 3.41
C LEU A 283 -0.92 -10.20 3.40
N LYS A 284 -1.01 -11.52 3.63
CA LYS A 284 -2.29 -12.24 3.68
C LYS A 284 -3.21 -11.68 4.75
N ALA A 285 -2.68 -11.39 5.94
CA ALA A 285 -3.46 -10.80 7.02
C ALA A 285 -3.95 -9.38 6.66
N ILE A 286 -3.10 -8.55 6.05
CA ILE A 286 -3.48 -7.20 5.62
C ILE A 286 -4.59 -7.25 4.56
N TYR A 287 -4.46 -8.12 3.57
CA TYR A 287 -5.46 -8.26 2.51
C TYR A 287 -6.81 -8.75 3.02
N ALA A 288 -6.82 -9.71 3.94
CA ALA A 288 -8.04 -10.17 4.60
C ALA A 288 -8.74 -9.03 5.37
N ASP A 289 -7.99 -8.18 6.07
CA ASP A 289 -8.53 -7.03 6.80
C ASP A 289 -9.13 -5.96 5.85
N PHE A 290 -8.63 -5.87 4.62
CA PHE A 290 -9.21 -5.04 3.55
C PHE A 290 -10.37 -5.70 2.79
N GLY A 291 -10.72 -6.95 3.14
CA GLY A 291 -11.82 -7.71 2.52
C GLY A 291 -11.45 -8.44 1.23
N PHE A 292 -10.16 -8.57 0.92
CA PHE A 292 -9.70 -9.41 -0.19
C PHE A 292 -9.49 -10.86 0.29
N GLY A 293 -9.90 -11.81 -0.54
CA GLY A 293 -9.73 -13.24 -0.29
C GLY A 293 -8.33 -13.75 -0.66
N GLU A 294 -8.28 -14.95 -1.23
CA GLU A 294 -7.02 -15.52 -1.73
C GLU A 294 -6.44 -14.68 -2.88
N CYS A 295 -5.11 -14.70 -2.99
CA CYS A 295 -4.38 -13.96 -4.01
C CYS A 295 -3.64 -14.94 -4.92
N ASP A 296 -3.63 -14.64 -6.22
CA ASP A 296 -2.80 -15.39 -7.15
C ASP A 296 -1.35 -14.93 -6.99
N VAL A 297 -0.43 -15.89 -6.92
CA VAL A 297 0.99 -15.60 -6.81
C VAL A 297 1.70 -15.91 -8.12
N ALA A 298 2.60 -15.04 -8.52
CA ALA A 298 3.47 -15.25 -9.66
C ALA A 298 4.93 -14.99 -9.31
N LEU A 299 5.83 -15.84 -9.79
CA LEU A 299 7.28 -15.65 -9.76
C LEU A 299 7.75 -15.08 -11.11
N SER A 300 8.13 -13.81 -11.11
CA SER A 300 8.65 -13.12 -12.27
C SER A 300 10.17 -13.28 -12.36
N THR A 301 10.64 -13.90 -13.44
CA THR A 301 12.05 -14.27 -13.64
C THR A 301 12.79 -13.30 -14.57
N ARG A 302 14.09 -13.50 -14.76
CA ARG A 302 15.02 -12.53 -15.35
C ARG A 302 14.54 -11.88 -16.65
N PRO A 303 14.52 -10.54 -16.73
CA PRO A 303 14.28 -9.84 -17.99
C PRO A 303 15.50 -9.90 -18.91
N PRO A 304 15.34 -9.59 -20.22
CA PRO A 304 16.48 -9.40 -21.12
C PRO A 304 17.42 -8.28 -20.67
N ALA A 305 16.86 -7.17 -20.18
CA ALA A 305 17.61 -6.02 -19.68
C ALA A 305 17.78 -6.11 -18.15
N ARG A 306 18.86 -6.74 -17.70
CA ARG A 306 19.16 -6.98 -16.27
C ARG A 306 20.54 -6.50 -15.84
N ALA A 307 20.77 -6.46 -14.53
CA ALA A 307 22.04 -6.27 -13.86
C ALA A 307 22.41 -7.55 -13.09
N GLY A 308 23.71 -7.76 -12.84
CA GLY A 308 24.22 -9.04 -12.31
C GLY A 308 24.50 -10.06 -13.41
N ASP A 309 25.29 -11.09 -13.07
CA ASP A 309 25.61 -12.20 -13.97
C ASP A 309 24.55 -13.32 -13.91
N ASP A 310 24.63 -14.27 -14.83
CA ASP A 310 23.66 -15.37 -14.89
C ASP A 310 23.70 -16.26 -13.64
N ALA A 311 24.85 -16.38 -12.96
CA ALA A 311 25.00 -17.19 -11.76
C ALA A 311 24.26 -16.58 -10.55
N VAL A 312 24.31 -15.25 -10.40
CA VAL A 312 23.52 -14.51 -9.40
C VAL A 312 22.03 -14.67 -9.68
N TRP A 313 21.62 -14.60 -10.95
CA TRP A 313 20.22 -14.78 -11.32
C TRP A 313 19.72 -16.22 -11.09
N ASP A 314 20.50 -17.23 -11.47
CA ASP A 314 20.17 -18.64 -11.23
C ASP A 314 19.96 -18.88 -9.73
N ARG A 315 20.87 -18.36 -8.91
CA ARG A 315 20.78 -18.43 -7.45
C ARG A 315 19.55 -17.69 -6.93
N SER A 316 19.31 -16.46 -7.35
CA SER A 316 18.21 -15.63 -6.86
C SER A 316 16.85 -16.24 -7.20
N GLU A 317 16.67 -16.73 -8.43
CA GLU A 317 15.44 -17.38 -8.87
C GLU A 317 15.18 -18.68 -8.09
N ALA A 318 16.22 -19.49 -7.89
CA ALA A 318 16.12 -20.73 -7.11
C ALA A 318 15.79 -20.46 -5.63
N MET A 319 16.46 -19.48 -5.01
CA MET A 319 16.23 -19.13 -3.61
C MET A 319 14.82 -18.56 -3.38
N LEU A 320 14.37 -17.65 -4.24
CA LEU A 320 13.04 -17.07 -4.11
C LEU A 320 11.93 -18.10 -4.37
N ALA A 321 12.15 -19.02 -5.32
CA ALA A 321 11.24 -20.14 -5.56
C ALA A 321 11.20 -21.12 -4.36
N SER A 322 12.35 -21.41 -3.75
CA SER A 322 12.43 -22.24 -2.52
C SER A 322 11.66 -21.59 -1.38
N ALA A 323 11.95 -20.32 -1.10
CA ALA A 323 11.30 -19.53 -0.07
C ALA A 323 9.78 -19.47 -0.26
N ALA A 324 9.31 -19.27 -1.50
CA ALA A 324 7.88 -19.28 -1.82
C ALA A 324 7.22 -20.64 -1.51
N ARG A 325 7.85 -21.75 -1.89
CA ARG A 325 7.35 -23.10 -1.58
C ARG A 325 7.36 -23.40 -0.08
N ALA A 326 8.42 -23.02 0.61
CA ALA A 326 8.53 -23.16 2.06
C ALA A 326 7.44 -22.36 2.80
N ALA A 327 7.06 -21.19 2.26
CA ALA A 327 5.94 -20.39 2.74
C ALA A 327 4.56 -20.95 2.34
N GLY A 328 4.49 -22.12 1.70
CA GLY A 328 3.26 -22.78 1.27
C GLY A 328 2.55 -22.07 0.12
N LEU A 329 3.29 -21.37 -0.75
CA LEU A 329 2.72 -20.70 -1.92
C LEU A 329 2.82 -21.58 -3.16
N GLU A 330 1.70 -21.71 -3.85
CA GLU A 330 1.68 -22.09 -5.27
C GLU A 330 1.83 -20.83 -6.11
N PHE A 331 2.66 -20.88 -7.15
CA PHE A 331 2.90 -19.73 -8.01
C PHE A 331 3.06 -20.11 -9.48
N ALA A 332 2.56 -19.23 -10.36
CA ALA A 332 2.85 -19.29 -11.79
C ALA A 332 4.22 -18.67 -12.09
N ILE A 333 4.89 -19.09 -13.17
CA ILE A 333 6.14 -18.46 -13.63
C ILE A 333 5.81 -17.43 -14.70
N LEU A 334 6.29 -16.20 -14.51
CA LEU A 334 6.23 -15.12 -15.50
C LEU A 334 7.63 -14.84 -16.04
N ALA A 335 7.92 -15.46 -17.19
CA ALA A 335 9.24 -15.35 -17.82
C ALA A 335 9.49 -13.92 -18.33
N GLY A 336 10.60 -13.31 -17.89
CA GLY A 336 11.03 -12.00 -18.39
C GLY A 336 10.45 -10.78 -17.66
N GLU A 337 9.59 -10.99 -16.66
CA GLU A 337 8.85 -9.93 -15.96
C GLU A 337 9.54 -9.47 -14.65
N GLY A 338 10.70 -10.04 -14.32
CA GLY A 338 11.50 -9.68 -13.14
C GLY A 338 11.99 -8.23 -13.16
N ALA A 339 12.36 -7.70 -11.99
CA ALA A 339 13.00 -6.39 -11.92
C ALA A 339 14.40 -6.45 -12.54
N PHE A 340 14.99 -5.31 -12.92
CA PHE A 340 16.32 -5.35 -13.54
C PHE A 340 17.42 -5.83 -12.57
N TYR A 341 17.18 -5.77 -11.25
CA TYR A 341 18.11 -6.15 -10.19
C TYR A 341 17.81 -7.51 -9.53
N GLY A 342 16.72 -8.19 -9.90
CA GLY A 342 16.41 -9.51 -9.34
C GLY A 342 14.99 -10.02 -9.62
N PRO A 343 14.72 -11.31 -9.29
CA PRO A 343 13.39 -11.90 -9.42
C PRO A 343 12.44 -11.38 -8.33
N LYS A 344 11.14 -11.49 -8.59
CA LYS A 344 10.11 -11.06 -7.64
C LYS A 344 8.94 -12.02 -7.57
N LEU A 345 8.36 -12.13 -6.39
CA LEU A 345 7.01 -12.64 -6.20
C LEU A 345 6.03 -11.47 -6.33
N GLU A 346 4.95 -11.72 -7.04
CA GLU A 346 3.86 -10.78 -7.27
C GLU A 346 2.57 -11.37 -6.73
N PHE A 347 1.84 -10.57 -5.97
CA PHE A 347 0.58 -10.95 -5.36
C PHE A 347 -0.54 -10.18 -6.06
N HIS A 348 -1.39 -10.92 -6.75
CA HIS A 348 -2.49 -10.39 -7.55
C HIS A 348 -3.79 -10.53 -6.77
N LEU A 349 -4.38 -9.38 -6.44
CA LEU A 349 -5.71 -9.31 -5.83
C LEU A 349 -6.78 -9.43 -6.89
N VAL A 350 -7.82 -10.20 -6.61
CA VAL A 350 -9.02 -10.25 -7.45
C VAL A 350 -10.07 -9.33 -6.84
N ASP A 351 -10.50 -8.33 -7.60
CA ASP A 351 -11.60 -7.47 -7.15
C ASP A 351 -12.97 -8.13 -7.35
N ARG A 352 -14.03 -7.46 -6.89
CA ARG A 352 -15.40 -7.96 -6.97
C ARG A 352 -15.88 -8.19 -8.42
N GLN A 353 -15.27 -7.52 -9.40
CA GLN A 353 -15.59 -7.65 -10.82
C GLN A 353 -14.73 -8.75 -11.49
N GLY A 354 -13.88 -9.45 -10.74
CA GLY A 354 -12.99 -10.49 -11.25
C GLY A 354 -11.72 -9.97 -11.92
N ARG A 355 -11.42 -8.66 -11.83
CA ARG A 355 -10.19 -8.09 -12.38
C ARG A 355 -9.02 -8.36 -11.44
N LYS A 356 -7.85 -8.64 -12.02
CA LYS A 356 -6.63 -8.93 -11.28
C LYS A 356 -5.76 -7.69 -11.16
N TRP A 357 -5.36 -7.37 -9.94
CA TRP A 357 -4.53 -6.23 -9.60
C TRP A 357 -3.27 -6.70 -8.88
N GLN A 358 -2.12 -6.64 -9.56
CA GLN A 358 -0.82 -6.82 -8.90
C GLN A 358 -0.67 -5.73 -7.83
N CYS A 359 -0.60 -6.07 -6.55
CA CYS A 359 -0.40 -5.08 -5.48
C CYS A 359 0.90 -5.40 -4.75
N GLY A 360 0.89 -6.48 -3.97
CA GLY A 360 2.01 -6.86 -3.15
C GLY A 360 3.14 -7.43 -3.96
N THR A 361 4.36 -7.15 -3.53
CA THR A 361 5.55 -7.72 -4.15
C THR A 361 6.64 -7.92 -3.11
N ILE A 362 7.41 -9.01 -3.27
CA ILE A 362 8.70 -9.17 -2.59
C ILE A 362 9.74 -9.56 -3.63
N GLN A 363 10.87 -8.86 -3.63
CA GLN A 363 11.89 -8.92 -4.68
C GLN A 363 13.24 -9.16 -4.03
N LEU A 364 14.01 -10.10 -4.58
CA LEU A 364 15.30 -10.49 -4.04
C LEU A 364 16.43 -9.82 -4.82
N ASP A 365 17.22 -8.99 -4.15
CA ASP A 365 18.27 -8.16 -4.76
C ASP A 365 19.63 -8.40 -4.09
N PHE A 366 20.56 -8.97 -4.87
CA PHE A 366 21.98 -9.10 -4.52
C PHE A 366 22.84 -7.97 -5.10
N VAL A 367 22.31 -7.21 -6.05
CA VAL A 367 23.03 -6.24 -6.87
C VAL A 367 23.12 -4.88 -6.19
N LEU A 368 22.00 -4.31 -5.73
CA LEU A 368 21.97 -2.95 -5.23
C LEU A 368 22.83 -2.72 -3.97
N PRO A 369 22.82 -3.61 -2.96
CA PRO A 369 23.71 -3.48 -1.80
C PRO A 369 25.18 -3.45 -2.19
N GLU A 370 25.60 -4.31 -3.11
CA GLU A 370 26.97 -4.38 -3.61
C GLU A 370 27.35 -3.08 -4.35
N ARG A 371 26.55 -2.66 -5.33
CA ARG A 371 26.79 -1.45 -6.12
C ARG A 371 26.94 -0.19 -5.27
N LEU A 372 26.17 -0.10 -4.18
CA LEU A 372 26.22 1.04 -3.28
C LEU A 372 27.21 0.87 -2.12
N GLY A 373 27.88 -0.28 -2.01
CA GLY A 373 28.89 -0.55 -0.97
C GLY A 373 28.30 -0.71 0.43
N ALA A 374 27.13 -1.34 0.54
CA ALA A 374 26.60 -1.81 1.82
C ALA A 374 27.45 -2.98 2.33
N SER A 375 27.83 -2.96 3.61
CA SER A 375 28.59 -4.07 4.21
C SER A 375 28.28 -4.24 5.68
N TYR A 376 28.50 -5.47 6.18
CA TYR A 376 28.49 -5.84 7.59
C TYR A 376 29.74 -6.67 7.91
N VAL A 377 30.05 -6.83 9.21
CA VAL A 377 31.13 -7.66 9.72
C VAL A 377 30.57 -9.04 10.04
N GLY A 378 31.08 -10.07 9.35
CA GLY A 378 30.74 -11.48 9.50
C GLY A 378 31.24 -12.09 10.81
N GLU A 379 30.87 -13.34 11.06
CA GLU A 379 31.30 -14.08 12.26
C GLU A 379 32.82 -14.25 12.34
N ASP A 380 33.46 -14.38 11.17
CA ASP A 380 34.91 -14.49 10.97
C ASP A 380 35.64 -13.14 11.04
N GLY A 381 34.91 -12.04 11.27
CA GLY A 381 35.45 -10.68 11.27
C GLY A 381 35.67 -10.09 9.87
N ALA A 382 35.40 -10.85 8.80
CA ALA A 382 35.52 -10.35 7.43
C ALA A 382 34.33 -9.44 7.07
N LYS A 383 34.54 -8.54 6.12
CA LYS A 383 33.44 -7.73 5.57
C LYS A 383 32.68 -8.53 4.53
N ALA A 384 31.36 -8.54 4.65
CA ALA A 384 30.45 -9.16 3.69
C ALA A 384 29.33 -8.19 3.29
N THR A 385 28.71 -8.44 2.13
CA THR A 385 27.59 -7.65 1.61
C THR A 385 26.27 -8.29 2.05
N PRO A 386 25.32 -7.53 2.63
CA PRO A 386 24.00 -8.07 2.95
C PRO A 386 23.17 -8.29 1.68
N VAL A 387 22.20 -9.19 1.75
CA VAL A 387 21.16 -9.32 0.72
C VAL A 387 20.02 -8.38 1.04
N MET A 388 19.36 -7.83 0.02
CA MET A 388 18.25 -6.90 0.17
C MET A 388 16.95 -7.50 -0.38
N LEU A 389 15.92 -7.52 0.45
CA LEU A 389 14.55 -7.82 0.03
C LEU A 389 13.79 -6.50 -0.08
N HIS A 390 13.27 -6.21 -1.26
CA HIS A 390 12.35 -5.09 -1.49
C HIS A 390 10.94 -5.61 -1.34
N HIS A 391 10.09 -4.94 -0.58
CA HIS A 391 8.69 -5.29 -0.60
C HIS A 391 7.77 -4.09 -0.39
N ALA A 392 6.58 -4.22 -0.96
CA ALA A 392 5.44 -3.35 -0.73
C ALA A 392 4.23 -4.25 -0.51
N VAL A 393 3.36 -3.91 0.44
CA VAL A 393 2.14 -4.70 0.70
C VAL A 393 1.01 -4.19 -0.18
N LEU A 394 0.81 -2.89 -0.23
CA LEU A 394 -0.26 -2.25 -1.02
C LEU A 394 0.24 -1.81 -2.40
N GLY A 395 1.51 -1.42 -2.51
CA GLY A 395 2.04 -0.74 -3.67
C GLY A 395 1.93 0.78 -3.47
N SER A 396 1.34 1.50 -4.42
CA SER A 396 1.02 2.92 -4.16
C SER A 396 -0.31 3.06 -3.43
N LEU A 397 -0.36 3.97 -2.45
CA LEU A 397 -1.56 4.27 -1.69
C LEU A 397 -2.66 4.80 -2.61
N GLU A 398 -2.30 5.64 -3.58
CA GLU A 398 -3.20 6.18 -4.60
C GLU A 398 -3.88 5.05 -5.36
N ARG A 399 -3.11 4.12 -5.95
CA ARG A 399 -3.66 3.02 -6.73
C ARG A 399 -4.48 2.07 -5.86
N PHE A 400 -4.02 1.78 -4.65
CA PHE A 400 -4.75 0.93 -3.73
C PHE A 400 -6.10 1.53 -3.31
N ILE A 401 -6.16 2.85 -3.06
CA ILE A 401 -7.42 3.57 -2.84
C ILE A 401 -8.33 3.46 -4.06
N GLY A 402 -7.79 3.63 -5.27
CA GLY A 402 -8.54 3.40 -6.51
C GLY A 402 -9.17 2.01 -6.54
N ILE A 403 -8.38 0.96 -6.29
CA ILE A 403 -8.85 -0.43 -6.26
C ILE A 403 -9.93 -0.63 -5.19
N LEU A 404 -9.76 -0.07 -3.98
CA LEU A 404 -10.75 -0.15 -2.91
C LEU A 404 -12.07 0.52 -3.30
N LEU A 405 -12.02 1.71 -3.89
CA LEU A 405 -13.22 2.42 -4.33
C LEU A 405 -14.02 1.60 -5.34
N GLU A 406 -13.36 1.02 -6.34
CA GLU A 406 -14.03 0.19 -7.35
C GLU A 406 -14.48 -1.16 -6.78
N HIS A 407 -13.71 -1.77 -5.87
CA HIS A 407 -14.06 -3.03 -5.22
C HIS A 407 -15.32 -2.90 -4.35
N TYR A 408 -15.45 -1.78 -3.63
CA TYR A 408 -16.56 -1.50 -2.73
C TYR A 408 -17.65 -0.63 -3.34
N GLU A 409 -17.55 -0.26 -4.62
CA GLU A 409 -18.52 0.60 -5.30
C GLU A 409 -18.75 1.93 -4.54
N GLY A 410 -17.69 2.48 -3.95
CA GLY A 410 -17.71 3.67 -3.08
C GLY A 410 -18.16 3.42 -1.63
N TRP A 411 -18.84 2.30 -1.34
CA TRP A 411 -19.36 1.95 -0.03
C TRP A 411 -18.34 1.19 0.84
N LEU A 412 -17.29 1.91 1.22
CA LEU A 412 -16.18 1.38 2.01
C LEU A 412 -16.63 0.76 3.36
N PRO A 413 -15.91 -0.24 3.89
CA PRO A 413 -16.09 -0.72 5.25
C PRO A 413 -16.05 0.42 6.27
N THR A 414 -16.82 0.30 7.37
CA THR A 414 -16.96 1.37 8.37
C THR A 414 -15.63 1.89 8.90
N TRP A 415 -14.63 1.01 9.08
CA TRP A 415 -13.32 1.44 9.58
C TRP A 415 -12.54 2.31 8.56
N LEU A 416 -12.85 2.23 7.26
CA LEU A 416 -12.24 3.00 6.17
C LEU A 416 -13.04 4.25 5.78
N ALA A 417 -14.36 4.25 5.97
CA ALA A 417 -15.24 5.32 5.51
C ALA A 417 -14.79 6.71 6.03
N PRO A 418 -14.69 7.74 5.19
CA PRO A 418 -14.33 9.09 5.62
C PRO A 418 -15.21 9.61 6.74
N ASP A 419 -16.53 9.53 6.57
CA ASP A 419 -17.49 9.66 7.66
C ASP A 419 -18.04 8.29 7.98
N GLN A 420 -17.73 7.81 9.18
CA GLN A 420 -18.23 6.53 9.66
C GLN A 420 -19.69 6.66 10.07
N ILE A 421 -20.06 7.85 10.55
CA ILE A 421 -21.39 8.16 11.06
C ILE A 421 -21.78 9.61 10.76
N VAL A 422 -22.99 9.80 10.25
CA VAL A 422 -23.63 11.12 10.13
C VAL A 422 -24.59 11.32 11.30
N VAL A 423 -24.46 12.40 12.06
CA VAL A 423 -25.41 12.75 13.13
C VAL A 423 -26.36 13.83 12.63
N ALA A 424 -27.65 13.51 12.57
CA ALA A 424 -28.68 14.38 12.02
C ALA A 424 -29.76 14.69 13.06
N ASN A 425 -30.05 15.97 13.28
CA ASN A 425 -31.15 16.41 14.13
C ASN A 425 -32.48 16.54 13.33
N ILE A 426 -33.60 16.32 14.02
CA ILE A 426 -34.95 16.64 13.54
C ILE A 426 -35.44 17.93 14.21
N GLY A 427 -35.47 19.02 13.44
CA GLY A 427 -35.84 20.36 13.96
C GLY A 427 -34.74 20.98 14.83
N ASP A 428 -34.81 22.29 15.03
CA ASP A 428 -33.74 23.04 15.70
C ASP A 428 -33.72 22.85 17.22
N ASP A 429 -34.88 22.59 17.82
CA ASP A 429 -35.05 22.45 19.28
C ASP A 429 -34.23 21.31 19.89
N HIS A 430 -33.81 20.33 19.08
CA HIS A 430 -33.05 19.16 19.53
C HIS A 430 -31.61 19.13 19.02
N ARG A 431 -31.13 20.23 18.44
CA ARG A 431 -29.76 20.36 17.95
C ARG A 431 -28.72 20.16 19.06
N ALA A 432 -28.95 20.71 20.26
CA ALA A 432 -28.02 20.57 21.39
C ALA A 432 -27.83 19.09 21.81
N PHE A 433 -28.92 18.30 21.79
CA PHE A 433 -28.84 16.87 22.07
C PHE A 433 -28.08 16.11 20.98
N ALA A 434 -28.33 16.43 19.70
CA ALA A 434 -27.61 15.84 18.59
C ALA A 434 -26.10 16.17 18.63
N ASP A 435 -25.76 17.41 18.99
CA ASP A 435 -24.38 17.88 19.12
C ASP A 435 -23.63 17.18 20.27
N HIS A 436 -24.34 16.92 21.38
CA HIS A 436 -23.83 16.12 22.49
C HIS A 436 -23.55 14.67 22.06
N ALA A 437 -24.50 14.03 21.36
CA ALA A 437 -24.29 12.67 20.84
C ALA A 437 -23.12 12.60 19.84
N ALA A 438 -23.02 13.58 18.92
CA ALA A 438 -21.90 13.69 17.99
C ALA A 438 -20.55 13.80 18.70
N SER A 439 -20.46 14.68 19.69
CA SER A 439 -19.24 14.88 20.48
C SER A 439 -18.87 13.59 21.23
N ALA A 440 -19.84 12.89 21.83
CA ALA A 440 -19.59 11.61 22.48
C ALA A 440 -19.04 10.53 21.52
N PHE A 441 -19.53 10.50 20.27
CA PHE A 441 -19.02 9.58 19.25
C PHE A 441 -17.60 9.97 18.79
N GLU A 442 -17.31 11.27 18.66
CA GLU A 442 -15.96 11.75 18.35
C GLU A 442 -14.96 11.41 19.47
N ASP A 443 -15.37 11.51 20.74
CA ASP A 443 -14.52 11.20 21.91
C ASP A 443 -14.05 9.74 21.95
N ILE A 444 -14.80 8.81 21.33
CA ILE A 444 -14.40 7.41 21.17
C ILE A 444 -13.63 7.13 19.88
N GLY A 445 -13.30 8.18 19.12
CA GLY A 445 -12.49 8.12 17.90
C GLY A 445 -13.28 7.90 16.61
N CYS A 446 -14.62 8.01 16.64
CA CYS A 446 -15.41 7.94 15.40
C CYS A 446 -15.21 9.20 14.56
N ARG A 447 -15.20 9.02 13.24
CA ARG A 447 -15.22 10.15 12.29
C ARG A 447 -16.66 10.52 12.00
N VAL A 448 -17.10 11.61 12.61
CA VAL A 448 -18.50 12.06 12.62
C VAL A 448 -18.71 13.22 11.67
N LEU A 449 -19.73 13.13 10.82
CA LEU A 449 -20.25 14.27 10.05
C LEU A 449 -21.52 14.79 10.72
N ARG A 450 -21.52 16.07 11.10
CA ARG A 450 -22.67 16.71 11.75
C ARG A 450 -23.58 17.34 10.69
N ASP A 451 -24.80 16.82 10.48
CA ASP A 451 -25.79 17.41 9.57
C ASP A 451 -26.90 18.14 10.34
N PHE A 452 -26.61 19.39 10.69
CA PHE A 452 -27.54 20.29 11.38
C PHE A 452 -28.21 21.33 10.48
N ARG A 453 -28.21 21.11 9.17
CA ARG A 453 -28.89 21.99 8.22
C ARG A 453 -30.41 21.99 8.48
N ALA A 454 -31.08 23.09 8.15
CA ALA A 454 -32.53 23.23 8.22
C ALA A 454 -33.23 22.48 7.07
N GLU A 455 -33.02 21.17 7.01
CA GLU A 455 -33.51 20.27 5.97
C GLU A 455 -34.39 19.17 6.55
N ARG A 456 -35.31 18.63 5.74
CA ARG A 456 -36.15 17.51 6.16
C ARG A 456 -35.29 16.26 6.36
N LEU A 457 -35.57 15.47 7.39
CA LEU A 457 -34.82 14.24 7.69
C LEU A 457 -34.63 13.30 6.48
N PRO A 458 -35.65 13.04 5.62
CA PRO A 458 -35.44 12.21 4.43
C PRO A 458 -34.36 12.75 3.49
N ARG A 459 -34.23 14.08 3.37
CA ARG A 459 -33.19 14.72 2.56
C ARG A 459 -31.81 14.51 3.18
N LYS A 460 -31.68 14.69 4.50
CA LYS A 460 -30.42 14.42 5.23
C LYS A 460 -29.96 12.98 5.08
N ILE A 461 -30.89 12.02 5.22
CA ILE A 461 -30.60 10.59 5.03
C ILE A 461 -30.16 10.31 3.58
N PHE A 462 -30.84 10.91 2.59
CA PHE A 462 -30.46 10.79 1.19
C PHE A 462 -29.05 11.35 0.94
N ASP A 463 -28.74 12.57 1.41
CA ASP A 463 -27.41 13.17 1.26
C ASP A 463 -26.32 12.32 1.95
N ALA A 464 -26.58 11.79 3.15
CA ALA A 464 -25.67 10.87 3.83
C ALA A 464 -25.43 9.57 3.04
N THR A 465 -26.48 9.07 2.37
CA THR A 465 -26.40 7.88 1.50
C THR A 465 -25.57 8.18 0.23
N GLU A 466 -25.72 9.37 -0.35
CA GLU A 466 -24.93 9.80 -1.51
C GLU A 466 -23.45 9.95 -1.19
N LEU A 467 -23.13 10.31 0.05
CA LEU A 467 -21.77 10.34 0.60
C LEU A 467 -21.24 8.95 1.02
N ALA A 468 -22.04 7.90 0.82
CA ALA A 468 -21.74 6.52 1.20
C ALA A 468 -21.42 6.34 2.70
N ALA A 469 -22.03 7.14 3.57
CA ALA A 469 -21.84 7.03 5.01
C ALA A 469 -22.47 5.74 5.56
N PRO A 470 -21.72 4.87 6.26
CA PRO A 470 -22.22 3.56 6.70
C PRO A 470 -23.33 3.63 7.76
N ILE A 471 -23.37 4.70 8.56
CA ILE A 471 -24.29 4.86 9.70
C ILE A 471 -24.85 6.28 9.69
N VAL A 472 -26.14 6.42 9.98
CA VAL A 472 -26.79 7.71 10.27
C VAL A 472 -27.43 7.66 11.66
N ALA A 473 -26.94 8.45 12.60
CA ALA A 473 -27.56 8.66 13.91
C ALA A 473 -28.59 9.78 13.84
N ILE A 474 -29.83 9.45 14.16
CA ILE A 474 -30.96 10.38 14.13
C ILE A 474 -31.29 10.80 15.56
N ALA A 475 -31.38 12.11 15.76
CA ALA A 475 -31.69 12.75 17.04
C ALA A 475 -32.91 13.67 16.88
N GLY A 476 -34.10 13.16 17.20
CA GLY A 476 -35.34 13.93 17.22
C GLY A 476 -35.85 14.21 18.63
N ARG A 477 -37.09 14.71 18.71
CA ARG A 477 -37.76 14.99 19.98
C ARG A 477 -37.88 13.75 20.86
N LYS A 478 -38.28 12.63 20.26
CA LYS A 478 -38.49 11.36 20.97
C LYS A 478 -37.16 10.85 21.55
N GLU A 479 -36.13 10.88 20.73
CA GLU A 479 -34.77 10.46 21.08
C GLU A 479 -34.20 11.35 22.20
N ALA A 480 -34.32 12.67 22.07
CA ALA A 480 -33.83 13.61 23.08
C ALA A 480 -34.54 13.47 24.44
N LEU A 481 -35.86 13.22 24.45
CA LEU A 481 -36.62 13.00 25.68
C LEU A 481 -36.25 11.68 26.38
N ALA A 482 -35.88 10.66 25.60
CA ALA A 482 -35.49 9.35 26.12
C ALA A 482 -33.98 9.23 26.43
N GLY A 483 -33.16 10.19 26.00
CA GLY A 483 -31.70 10.07 26.08
C GLY A 483 -31.13 9.01 25.12
N GLU A 484 -31.81 8.80 24.00
CA GLU A 484 -31.53 7.75 23.01
C GLU A 484 -31.11 8.35 21.66
N VAL A 485 -30.58 7.52 20.78
CA VAL A 485 -30.39 7.82 19.36
C VAL A 485 -30.93 6.67 18.53
N SER A 486 -31.39 7.00 17.33
CA SER A 486 -31.75 5.98 16.33
C SER A 486 -30.62 5.83 15.32
N LEU A 487 -29.86 4.74 15.40
CA LEU A 487 -28.82 4.40 14.44
C LEU A 487 -29.44 3.67 13.24
N ARG A 488 -29.34 4.27 12.06
CA ARG A 488 -29.70 3.65 10.78
C ARG A 488 -28.44 3.18 10.08
N MET A 489 -28.35 1.88 9.83
CA MET A 489 -27.24 1.24 9.13
C MET A 489 -27.43 1.35 7.61
N ARG A 490 -26.34 1.20 6.85
CA ARG A 490 -26.35 1.16 5.37
C ARG A 490 -27.41 0.22 4.79
N GLY A 491 -27.63 -0.95 5.41
CA GLY A 491 -28.62 -1.94 4.97
C GLY A 491 -30.08 -1.56 5.24
N GLY A 492 -30.33 -0.40 5.84
CA GLY A 492 -31.66 0.06 6.23
C GLY A 492 -32.11 -0.44 7.62
N GLU A 493 -31.36 -1.36 8.23
CA GLU A 493 -31.57 -1.78 9.62
C GLU A 493 -31.46 -0.59 10.57
N GLN A 494 -32.31 -0.57 11.59
CA GLN A 494 -32.43 0.53 12.52
C GLN A 494 -32.43 0.02 13.95
N HIS A 495 -31.60 0.66 14.78
CA HIS A 495 -31.47 0.35 16.20
C HIS A 495 -31.71 1.62 17.00
N VAL A 496 -32.65 1.57 17.93
CA VAL A 496 -32.86 2.64 18.91
C VAL A 496 -32.17 2.22 20.20
N MET A 497 -31.28 3.06 20.71
CA MET A 497 -30.49 2.73 21.90
C MET A 497 -30.08 3.99 22.65
N THR A 498 -29.78 3.85 23.94
CA THR A 498 -29.20 4.94 24.73
C THR A 498 -27.85 5.36 24.16
N ILE A 499 -27.40 6.59 24.48
CA ILE A 499 -26.08 7.07 24.04
C ILE A 499 -24.97 6.11 24.48
N ASP A 500 -25.01 5.60 25.72
CA ASP A 500 -24.00 4.66 26.22
C ASP A 500 -23.96 3.34 25.42
N ALA A 501 -25.13 2.81 25.08
CA ALA A 501 -25.24 1.62 24.24
C ALA A 501 -24.75 1.89 22.81
N ALA A 502 -25.02 3.07 22.25
CA ALA A 502 -24.49 3.49 20.95
C ALA A 502 -22.97 3.59 20.97
N LEU A 503 -22.37 4.13 22.03
CA LEU A 503 -20.92 4.18 22.19
C LEU A 503 -20.32 2.76 22.21
N ALA A 504 -20.93 1.83 22.94
CA ALA A 504 -20.48 0.43 22.97
C ALA A 504 -20.61 -0.24 21.59
N PHE A 505 -21.73 -0.02 20.90
CA PHE A 505 -21.96 -0.54 19.54
C PHE A 505 -20.92 -0.01 18.55
N LEU A 506 -20.68 1.30 18.53
CA LEU A 506 -19.74 1.94 17.60
C LEU A 506 -18.30 1.52 17.87
N LYS A 507 -17.88 1.35 19.12
CA LYS A 507 -16.54 0.82 19.46
C LYS A 507 -16.28 -0.56 18.85
N GLN A 508 -17.31 -1.37 18.65
CA GLN A 508 -17.19 -2.68 18.01
C GLN A 508 -17.23 -2.58 16.48
N HIS A 509 -18.15 -1.78 15.93
CA HIS A 509 -18.44 -1.76 14.49
C HIS A 509 -17.57 -0.78 13.68
N ALA A 510 -16.99 0.24 14.31
CA ALA A 510 -16.09 1.21 13.69
C ALA A 510 -14.60 0.88 13.94
N ARG A 511 -14.32 -0.26 14.59
CA ARG A 511 -12.98 -0.68 15.00
C ARG A 511 -12.08 -0.95 13.80
N VAL A 512 -10.87 -0.39 13.83
CA VAL A 512 -9.82 -0.74 12.86
C VAL A 512 -9.32 -2.17 13.14
N PRO A 513 -9.21 -3.07 12.13
CA PRO A 513 -8.85 -4.48 12.33
C PRO A 513 -7.53 -4.70 13.10
N SER A 514 -6.55 -3.79 12.93
CA SER A 514 -5.21 -3.88 13.53
C SER A 514 -5.17 -3.82 15.05
N ALA A 515 -6.28 -3.49 15.71
CA ALA A 515 -6.38 -3.43 17.17
C ALA A 515 -6.41 -4.82 17.87
N THR A 516 -6.26 -5.95 17.16
CA THR A 516 -6.56 -7.27 17.77
C THR A 516 -5.75 -8.50 17.35
N ARG A 517 -4.69 -8.40 16.54
CA ARG A 517 -3.90 -9.60 16.19
C ARG A 517 -2.41 -9.43 16.44
N ALA A 518 -2.06 -9.50 17.73
CA ALA A 518 -0.81 -10.11 18.15
C ALA A 518 -1.08 -11.60 18.38
N CYS A 519 -0.72 -12.45 17.40
CA CYS A 519 -0.42 -13.88 17.56
C CYS A 519 0.36 -14.37 16.32
#